data_AF-A0A7X5E5H2-F1
#
_entry.id   AF-A0A7X5E5H2-F1
#
_cell.length_a   1.000
_cell.length_b   1.000
_cell.length_c   1.000
_cell.angle_alpha   90.00
_cell.angle_beta   90.00
_cell.angle_gamma   90.00
#
_symmetry.space_group_name_H-M   'P 1'
#
loop_
_entity.id
_entity.type
_entity.pdbx_description
1 polymer ?
#
loop_
_entity_poly.entity_id
_entity_poly.type
_entity_poly.pdbx_seq_one_letter_code
_entity_poly.pdbx_strand_id
1 'polypeptide(L)'
;MTLAGHPFAKTTLEKYSQAGKGLLLLISLYLLCPGSPSYLWTSENIGRFDAYLLLVTLAAIICCFHISSSWLRLILITLASLIALSIHQAFLFLFFPLLLTLYFIAAGGTKMSKLHMVSTCAAIAVIGIVFLYFQFFSHIRIPSCEELISLLSSRTDLPINEVALNYEYFSTVAQSSSDLVLNLLKERIRYGLVTLFLLSPLAILYLYVWFHILKAASKKERWFYTLLLLSHLSFIPAFLLTIDWGRWFGAFLTMQVLQIIILAAKKDVPALSSLHALGGAFRKHPYVFIAAGIWVGSLHKFQATLLPDAPVFFTSLYKIYRLFF
;
A
#
# COMPACT_ATOMS: atom_id res chain seq x y z
N MET A 1 -28.22 2.48 29.87
CA MET A 1 -27.63 2.48 31.22
C MET A 1 -26.25 3.12 31.12
N THR A 2 -26.08 4.25 31.77
CA THR A 2 -25.00 5.23 31.62
C THR A 2 -23.67 4.74 32.19
N LEU A 3 -22.65 4.62 31.32
CA LEU A 3 -21.26 4.28 31.67
C LEU A 3 -20.50 5.51 32.21
N ALA A 4 -21.02 6.14 33.26
CA ALA A 4 -20.35 7.24 33.94
C ALA A 4 -19.99 6.79 35.36
N GLY A 5 -18.77 6.27 35.57
CA GLY A 5 -18.30 6.00 36.93
C GLY A 5 -17.15 5.02 37.15
N HIS A 6 -16.58 4.37 36.12
CA HIS A 6 -15.47 3.43 36.36
C HIS A 6 -14.09 4.10 36.15
N PRO A 7 -13.16 4.09 37.13
CA PRO A 7 -11.81 4.65 36.98
C PRO A 7 -10.96 3.99 35.87
N PHE A 8 -11.37 2.81 35.41
CA PHE A 8 -10.79 2.09 34.27
C PHE A 8 -11.12 2.75 32.92
N ALA A 9 -12.26 3.44 32.79
CA ALA A 9 -12.69 4.11 31.54
C ALA A 9 -11.94 5.43 31.30
N LYS A 10 -11.50 6.11 32.37
CA LYS A 10 -10.77 7.38 32.31
C LYS A 10 -9.32 7.20 31.86
N THR A 11 -8.66 6.15 32.37
CA THR A 11 -7.28 5.76 32.00
C THR A 11 -7.17 5.24 30.57
N THR A 12 -8.23 4.65 30.03
CA THR A 12 -8.28 4.26 28.62
C THR A 12 -8.43 5.49 27.72
N LEU A 13 -9.36 6.41 28.02
CA LEU A 13 -9.59 7.63 27.21
C LEU A 13 -8.35 8.54 27.11
N GLU A 14 -7.61 8.73 28.20
CA GLU A 14 -6.35 9.51 28.17
C GLU A 14 -5.26 8.82 27.34
N LYS A 15 -5.16 7.48 27.40
CA LYS A 15 -4.26 6.70 26.52
C LYS A 15 -4.62 6.86 25.04
N TYR A 16 -5.92 6.89 24.70
CA TYR A 16 -6.38 7.09 23.32
C TYR A 16 -6.09 8.52 22.81
N SER A 17 -6.25 9.55 23.66
CA SER A 17 -5.86 10.94 23.34
C SER A 17 -4.36 11.07 23.01
N GLN A 18 -3.50 10.34 23.72
CA GLN A 18 -2.06 10.40 23.48
C GLN A 18 -1.59 9.59 22.26
N ALA A 19 -2.30 8.51 21.88
CA ALA A 19 -2.02 7.78 20.64
C ALA A 19 -2.33 8.62 19.38
N GLY A 20 -3.29 9.55 19.47
CA GLY A 20 -3.66 10.46 18.38
C GLY A 20 -2.48 11.30 17.86
N LYS A 21 -1.57 11.74 18.73
CA LYS A 21 -0.37 12.49 18.32
C LYS A 21 0.60 11.64 17.49
N GLY A 22 0.81 10.38 17.87
CA GLY A 22 1.65 9.46 17.11
C GLY A 22 1.02 9.10 15.77
N LEU A 23 -0.30 8.90 15.73
CA LEU A 23 -1.03 8.67 14.48
C LEU A 23 -0.93 9.87 13.53
N LEU A 24 -1.11 11.08 14.05
CA LEU A 24 -0.96 12.31 13.27
C LEU A 24 0.45 12.45 12.70
N LEU A 25 1.49 12.16 13.50
CA LEU A 25 2.87 12.19 13.03
C LEU A 25 3.12 11.19 11.90
N LEU A 26 2.66 9.94 12.07
CA LEU A 26 2.76 8.89 11.06
C LEU A 26 2.11 9.33 9.74
N ILE A 27 0.87 9.82 9.81
CA ILE A 27 0.11 10.29 8.65
C ILE A 27 0.81 11.50 8.01
N SER A 28 1.30 12.45 8.81
CA SER A 28 1.95 13.66 8.30
C SER A 28 3.23 13.32 7.54
N LEU A 29 4.11 12.49 8.11
CA LEU A 29 5.34 12.05 7.43
C LEU A 29 5.04 11.24 6.17
N TYR A 30 3.99 10.42 6.20
CA TYR A 30 3.53 9.69 5.03
C TYR A 30 3.03 10.63 3.94
N LEU A 31 2.16 11.59 4.25
CA LEU A 31 1.60 12.53 3.27
C LEU A 31 2.65 13.48 2.67
N LEU A 32 3.71 13.80 3.42
CA LEU A 32 4.86 14.55 2.90
C LEU A 32 5.66 13.77 1.84
N CYS A 33 5.57 12.45 1.83
CA CYS A 33 6.27 11.63 0.84
C CYS A 33 5.62 11.73 -0.53
N PRO A 34 6.41 11.88 -1.62
CA PRO A 34 5.85 11.81 -2.97
C PRO A 34 5.37 10.40 -3.36
N GLY A 35 5.71 9.38 -2.57
CA GLY A 35 5.15 8.02 -2.69
C GLY A 35 3.81 7.84 -1.94
N SER A 36 3.30 8.89 -1.30
CA SER A 36 1.93 8.95 -0.78
C SER A 36 0.91 8.91 -1.92
N PRO A 37 -0.42 8.83 -1.67
CA PRO A 37 -1.38 8.68 -2.74
C PRO A 37 -1.30 9.82 -3.77
N SER A 38 -0.71 10.96 -3.41
CA SER A 38 -0.37 12.07 -4.32
C SER A 38 0.23 11.63 -5.66
N TYR A 39 1.02 10.54 -5.72
CA TYR A 39 1.55 10.04 -7.00
C TYR A 39 0.45 9.70 -8.01
N LEU A 40 -0.73 9.27 -7.55
CA LEU A 40 -1.89 8.92 -8.38
C LEU A 40 -2.61 10.15 -8.93
N TRP A 41 -2.52 11.30 -8.26
CA TRP A 41 -3.17 12.56 -8.66
C TRP A 41 -2.18 13.53 -9.31
N THR A 42 -1.37 13.03 -10.22
CA THR A 42 -0.51 13.86 -11.10
C THR A 42 -1.08 13.86 -12.51
N SER A 43 -0.75 14.87 -13.33
CA SER A 43 -1.20 14.96 -14.73
C SER A 43 -0.92 13.71 -15.55
N GLU A 44 0.20 13.03 -15.27
CA GLU A 44 0.60 11.79 -15.96
C GLU A 44 -0.07 10.52 -15.40
N ASN A 45 -0.62 10.57 -14.17
CA ASN A 45 -1.21 9.39 -13.51
C ASN A 45 -2.74 9.50 -13.32
N ILE A 46 -3.34 10.65 -13.62
CA ILE A 46 -4.79 10.84 -13.55
C ILE A 46 -5.46 9.89 -14.54
N GLY A 47 -6.51 9.18 -14.08
CA GLY A 47 -7.20 8.16 -14.88
C GLY A 47 -6.52 6.79 -14.90
N ARG A 48 -5.36 6.58 -14.23
CA ARG A 48 -4.81 5.23 -14.05
C ARG A 48 -5.74 4.37 -13.19
N PHE A 49 -5.85 3.10 -13.55
CA PHE A 49 -6.69 2.13 -12.83
C PHE A 49 -6.38 2.04 -11.33
N ASP A 50 -5.12 2.24 -10.92
CA ASP A 50 -4.68 2.29 -9.53
C ASP A 50 -5.49 3.24 -8.64
N ALA A 51 -5.87 4.41 -9.17
CA ALA A 51 -6.69 5.35 -8.41
C ALA A 51 -8.06 4.74 -8.09
N TYR A 52 -8.68 4.08 -9.07
CA TYR A 52 -9.96 3.39 -8.87
C TYR A 52 -9.84 2.19 -7.94
N LEU A 53 -8.75 1.42 -8.03
CA LEU A 53 -8.49 0.32 -7.11
C LEU A 53 -8.36 0.81 -5.66
N LEU A 54 -7.64 1.92 -5.45
CA LEU A 54 -7.53 2.55 -4.13
C LEU A 54 -8.89 3.04 -3.63
N LEU A 55 -9.68 3.71 -4.48
CA LEU A 55 -11.01 4.20 -4.13
C LEU A 55 -11.96 3.07 -3.73
N VAL A 56 -12.01 1.97 -4.49
CA VAL A 56 -12.82 0.79 -4.15
C VAL A 56 -12.37 0.20 -2.82
N THR A 57 -11.06 0.11 -2.58
CA THR A 57 -10.49 -0.38 -1.32
C THR A 57 -10.90 0.50 -0.14
N LEU A 58 -10.76 1.82 -0.27
CA LEU A 58 -11.13 2.79 0.77
C LEU A 58 -12.65 2.75 1.05
N ALA A 59 -13.48 2.67 0.02
CA ALA A 59 -14.92 2.52 0.16
C ALA A 59 -15.28 1.24 0.94
N ALA A 60 -14.64 0.11 0.61
CA ALA A 60 -14.83 -1.14 1.33
C ALA A 60 -14.41 -1.04 2.80
N ILE A 61 -13.25 -0.41 3.08
CA ILE A 61 -12.78 -0.14 4.46
C ILE A 61 -13.83 0.67 5.23
N ILE A 62 -14.30 1.80 4.68
CA ILE A 62 -15.28 2.68 5.32
C ILE A 62 -16.57 1.92 5.60
N CYS A 63 -17.14 1.24 4.59
CA CYS A 63 -18.36 0.45 4.75
C CYS A 63 -18.19 -0.65 5.83
N CYS A 64 -17.04 -1.34 5.88
CA CYS A 64 -16.74 -2.32 6.92
C CYS A 64 -16.69 -1.74 8.35
N PHE A 65 -16.45 -0.43 8.52
CA PHE A 65 -16.54 0.21 9.83
C PHE A 65 -17.98 0.45 10.27
N HIS A 66 -18.91 0.63 9.33
CA HIS A 66 -20.32 0.88 9.61
C HIS A 66 -21.16 -0.40 9.74
N ILE A 67 -20.68 -1.54 9.22
CA ILE A 67 -21.38 -2.82 9.30
C ILE A 67 -20.99 -3.58 10.58
N SER A 68 -21.97 -3.90 11.42
CA SER A 68 -21.78 -4.69 12.63
C SER A 68 -21.64 -6.19 12.36
N SER A 69 -22.41 -6.73 11.42
CA SER A 69 -22.42 -8.16 11.06
C SER A 69 -21.09 -8.60 10.46
N SER A 70 -20.47 -9.63 11.04
CA SER A 70 -19.24 -10.23 10.50
C SER A 70 -19.45 -10.84 9.12
N TRP A 71 -20.57 -11.51 8.89
CA TRP A 71 -20.89 -12.13 7.60
C TRP A 71 -21.08 -11.10 6.50
N LEU A 72 -21.82 -10.02 6.77
CA LEU A 72 -21.99 -8.95 5.79
C LEU A 72 -20.66 -8.27 5.46
N ARG A 73 -19.77 -8.11 6.45
CA ARG A 73 -18.40 -7.63 6.19
C ARG A 73 -17.62 -8.58 5.29
N LEU A 74 -17.64 -9.89 5.54
CA LEU A 74 -16.97 -10.88 4.68
C LEU A 74 -17.50 -10.85 3.25
N ILE A 75 -18.81 -10.77 3.06
CA ILE A 75 -19.45 -10.66 1.74
C ILE A 75 -19.01 -9.36 1.05
N LEU A 76 -19.08 -8.22 1.74
CA LEU A 76 -18.67 -6.94 1.20
C LEU A 76 -17.20 -6.95 0.76
N ILE A 77 -16.29 -7.47 1.59
CA ILE A 77 -14.86 -7.52 1.28
C ILE A 77 -14.63 -8.41 0.04
N THR A 78 -15.36 -9.52 -0.06
CA THR A 78 -15.27 -10.42 -1.23
C THR A 78 -15.75 -9.72 -2.50
N LEU A 79 -16.92 -9.08 -2.46
CA LEU A 79 -17.46 -8.36 -3.61
C LEU A 79 -16.54 -7.20 -4.03
N ALA A 80 -16.03 -6.42 -3.07
CA ALA A 80 -15.09 -5.35 -3.36
C ALA A 80 -13.79 -5.87 -3.99
N SER A 81 -13.28 -7.01 -3.52
CA SER A 81 -12.10 -7.66 -4.10
C SER A 81 -12.34 -8.12 -5.55
N LEU A 82 -13.50 -8.70 -5.82
CA LEU A 82 -13.88 -9.14 -7.17
C LEU A 82 -14.07 -7.95 -8.12
N ILE A 83 -14.74 -6.89 -7.66
CA ILE A 83 -14.88 -5.64 -8.45
C ILE A 83 -13.50 -5.06 -8.77
N ALA A 84 -12.61 -4.98 -7.78
CA ALA A 84 -11.28 -4.44 -7.98
C ALA A 84 -10.42 -5.29 -8.93
N LEU A 85 -10.50 -6.63 -8.84
CA LEU A 85 -9.85 -7.52 -9.81
C LEU A 85 -10.39 -7.32 -11.23
N SER A 86 -11.70 -7.11 -11.38
CA SER A 86 -12.33 -6.84 -12.68
C SER A 86 -11.93 -5.47 -13.26
N ILE A 87 -11.55 -4.50 -12.42
CA ILE A 87 -10.96 -3.24 -12.89
C ILE A 87 -9.54 -3.50 -13.38
N HIS A 88 -8.69 -4.16 -12.56
CA HIS A 88 -7.33 -4.47 -12.94
C HIS A 88 -6.71 -5.56 -12.05
N GLN A 89 -6.13 -6.59 -12.67
CA GLN A 89 -5.59 -7.78 -11.98
C GLN A 89 -4.44 -7.48 -11.00
N ALA A 90 -3.64 -6.44 -11.25
CA ALA A 90 -2.58 -6.00 -10.31
C ALA A 90 -3.11 -5.61 -8.92
N PHE A 91 -4.42 -5.45 -8.75
CA PHE A 91 -5.06 -5.25 -7.45
C PHE A 91 -4.60 -6.27 -6.39
N LEU A 92 -4.41 -7.53 -6.80
CA LEU A 92 -3.98 -8.62 -5.92
C LEU A 92 -2.66 -8.29 -5.19
N PHE A 93 -1.77 -7.55 -5.85
CA PHE A 93 -0.46 -7.19 -5.32
C PHE A 93 -0.44 -5.79 -4.71
N LEU A 94 -1.28 -4.87 -5.20
CA LEU A 94 -1.31 -3.48 -4.73
C LEU A 94 -2.07 -3.32 -3.41
N PHE A 95 -3.38 -3.56 -3.43
CA PHE A 95 -4.28 -3.14 -2.34
C PHE A 95 -5.07 -4.29 -1.72
N PHE A 96 -5.08 -5.48 -2.34
CA PHE A 96 -5.66 -6.67 -1.73
C PHE A 96 -5.11 -7.00 -0.34
N PRO A 97 -3.81 -6.79 -0.02
CA PRO A 97 -3.31 -6.99 1.36
C PRO A 97 -4.05 -6.18 2.43
N LEU A 98 -4.64 -5.03 2.07
CA LEU A 98 -5.50 -4.27 2.99
C LEU A 98 -6.84 -4.97 3.23
N LEU A 99 -7.44 -5.52 2.18
CA LEU A 99 -8.67 -6.29 2.29
C LEU A 99 -8.43 -7.61 3.03
N LEU A 100 -7.24 -8.21 2.92
CA LEU A 100 -6.82 -9.33 3.75
C LEU A 100 -6.80 -8.96 5.24
N THR A 101 -6.29 -7.78 5.60
CA THR A 101 -6.39 -7.26 6.98
C THR A 101 -7.85 -7.18 7.45
N LEU A 102 -8.74 -6.66 6.60
CA LEU A 102 -10.16 -6.57 6.93
C LEU A 102 -10.82 -7.94 7.06
N TYR A 103 -10.46 -8.92 6.23
CA TYR A 103 -10.96 -10.29 6.33
C TYR A 103 -10.72 -10.86 7.72
N PHE A 104 -9.46 -10.80 8.19
CA PHE A 104 -9.11 -11.30 9.52
C PHE A 104 -9.81 -10.52 10.64
N ILE A 105 -9.93 -9.20 10.51
CA ILE A 105 -10.68 -8.38 11.48
C ILE A 105 -12.17 -8.74 11.49
N ALA A 106 -12.80 -8.94 10.34
CA ALA A 106 -14.19 -9.32 10.21
C ALA A 106 -14.46 -10.71 10.79
N ALA A 107 -13.54 -11.64 10.57
CA ALA A 107 -13.59 -13.01 11.08
C ALA A 107 -13.40 -13.13 12.61
N GLY A 108 -13.04 -12.03 13.29
CA GLY A 108 -12.86 -12.00 14.75
C GLY A 108 -11.41 -11.98 15.22
N GLY A 109 -10.45 -11.83 14.31
CA GLY A 109 -9.02 -11.71 14.60
C GLY A 109 -8.51 -12.88 15.45
N THR A 110 -8.08 -12.56 16.66
CA THR A 110 -7.46 -13.53 17.59
C THR A 110 -8.49 -14.43 18.29
N LYS A 111 -9.78 -14.13 18.13
CA LYS A 111 -10.92 -14.91 18.65
C LYS A 111 -11.75 -15.53 17.52
N MET A 112 -11.16 -15.70 16.34
CA MET A 112 -11.83 -16.23 15.16
C MET A 112 -12.33 -17.66 15.37
N SER A 113 -13.60 -17.91 15.01
CA SER A 113 -14.16 -19.27 15.03
C SER A 113 -13.70 -20.08 13.81
N LYS A 114 -13.70 -21.41 13.91
CA LYS A 114 -13.33 -22.31 12.80
C LYS A 114 -14.12 -22.01 11.52
N LEU A 115 -15.43 -21.75 11.66
CA LEU A 115 -16.28 -21.43 10.53
C LEU A 115 -15.85 -20.14 9.82
N HIS A 116 -15.61 -19.05 10.57
CA HIS A 116 -15.14 -17.80 9.98
C HIS A 116 -13.76 -17.94 9.32
N MET A 117 -12.88 -18.76 9.91
CA MET A 117 -11.58 -19.08 9.32
C MET A 117 -11.73 -19.79 7.98
N VAL A 118 -12.52 -20.87 7.93
CA VAL A 118 -12.76 -21.62 6.69
C VAL A 118 -13.41 -20.73 5.63
N SER A 119 -14.41 -19.93 5.98
CA SER A 119 -15.06 -19.00 5.05
C SER A 119 -14.10 -17.92 4.54
N THR A 120 -13.20 -17.41 5.40
CA THR A 120 -12.17 -16.45 4.99
C THR A 120 -11.19 -17.08 4.00
N CYS A 121 -10.68 -18.28 4.31
CA CYS A 121 -9.79 -19.01 3.41
C CYS A 121 -10.47 -19.33 2.07
N ALA A 122 -11.74 -19.74 2.10
CA ALA A 122 -12.52 -20.02 0.89
C ALA A 122 -12.70 -18.75 0.04
N ALA A 123 -13.03 -17.61 0.66
CA ALA A 123 -13.17 -16.34 -0.05
C ALA A 123 -11.84 -15.90 -0.70
N ILE A 124 -10.72 -16.00 0.03
CA ILE A 124 -9.39 -15.70 -0.52
C ILE A 124 -9.04 -16.66 -1.67
N ALA A 125 -9.37 -17.94 -1.54
CA ALA A 125 -9.16 -18.91 -2.61
C ALA A 125 -9.96 -18.56 -3.88
N VAL A 126 -11.22 -18.14 -3.74
CA VAL A 126 -12.04 -17.66 -4.87
C VAL A 126 -11.38 -16.46 -5.55
N ILE A 127 -10.89 -15.48 -4.79
CA ILE A 127 -10.17 -14.31 -5.32
C ILE A 127 -8.93 -14.75 -6.10
N GLY A 128 -8.16 -15.71 -5.56
CA GLY A 128 -7.01 -16.29 -6.26
C GLY A 128 -7.39 -16.99 -7.56
N ILE A 129 -8.46 -17.79 -7.56
CA ILE A 129 -8.96 -18.48 -8.77
C ILE A 129 -9.38 -17.47 -9.84
N VAL A 130 -10.12 -16.42 -9.47
CA VAL A 130 -10.56 -15.37 -10.40
C VAL A 130 -9.36 -14.60 -10.94
N PHE A 131 -8.36 -14.29 -10.11
CA PHE A 131 -7.12 -13.69 -10.58
C PHE A 131 -6.41 -14.57 -11.63
N LEU A 132 -6.25 -15.87 -11.37
CA LEU A 132 -5.63 -16.79 -12.33
C LEU A 132 -6.46 -16.88 -13.61
N TYR A 133 -7.79 -16.87 -13.49
CA TYR A 133 -8.68 -16.83 -14.65
C TYR A 133 -8.44 -15.58 -15.51
N PHE A 134 -8.39 -14.40 -14.90
CA PHE A 134 -8.11 -13.16 -15.64
C PHE A 134 -6.70 -13.15 -16.25
N GLN A 135 -5.69 -13.58 -15.49
CA GLN A 135 -4.31 -13.56 -15.94
C GLN A 135 -4.04 -14.48 -17.15
N PHE A 136 -4.72 -15.63 -17.23
CA PHE A 136 -4.42 -16.67 -18.21
C PHE A 136 -5.52 -16.96 -19.24
N PHE A 137 -6.74 -16.45 -19.03
CA PHE A 137 -7.88 -16.79 -19.88
C PHE A 137 -8.69 -15.58 -20.36
N SER A 138 -8.59 -14.41 -19.73
CA SER A 138 -9.31 -13.20 -20.19
C SER A 138 -8.49 -12.40 -21.20
N HIS A 139 -8.34 -12.95 -22.41
CA HIS A 139 -7.65 -12.26 -23.51
C HIS A 139 -8.61 -11.43 -24.36
N ILE A 140 -8.10 -10.32 -24.90
CA ILE A 140 -8.80 -9.58 -25.96
C ILE A 140 -8.91 -10.47 -27.20
N ARG A 141 -10.04 -10.40 -27.89
CA ARG A 141 -10.30 -11.19 -29.11
C ARG A 141 -9.95 -10.37 -30.36
N ILE A 142 -8.72 -9.86 -30.40
CA ILE A 142 -8.18 -9.07 -31.51
C ILE A 142 -6.88 -9.76 -31.96
N PRO A 143 -6.72 -10.07 -33.25
CA PRO A 143 -5.66 -10.95 -33.73
C PRO A 143 -4.28 -10.29 -33.81
N SER A 144 -4.20 -8.96 -33.92
CA SER A 144 -2.92 -8.25 -34.04
C SER A 144 -2.93 -6.87 -33.37
N CYS A 145 -1.74 -6.36 -33.05
CA CYS A 145 -1.56 -5.03 -32.48
C CYS A 145 -2.05 -3.94 -33.45
N GLU A 146 -1.77 -4.11 -34.74
CA GLU A 146 -2.20 -3.18 -35.80
C GLU A 146 -3.72 -3.05 -35.87
N GLU A 147 -4.45 -4.17 -35.78
CA GLU A 147 -5.92 -4.15 -35.73
C GLU A 147 -6.45 -3.47 -34.47
N LEU A 148 -5.81 -3.69 -33.32
CA LEU A 148 -6.17 -3.00 -32.09
C LEU A 148 -5.95 -1.48 -32.22
N ILE A 149 -4.81 -1.06 -32.78
CA ILE A 149 -4.48 0.36 -33.00
C ILE A 149 -5.50 0.99 -33.95
N SER A 150 -5.83 0.32 -35.06
CA SER A 150 -6.83 0.79 -36.02
C SER A 150 -8.21 0.95 -35.36
N LEU A 151 -8.63 -0.06 -34.60
CA LEU A 151 -9.90 -0.01 -33.86
C LEU A 151 -9.91 1.14 -32.86
N LEU A 152 -8.88 1.30 -32.03
CA LEU A 152 -8.81 2.38 -31.04
C LEU A 152 -8.78 3.75 -31.72
N SER A 153 -7.99 3.92 -32.78
CA SER A 153 -7.90 5.17 -33.54
C SER A 153 -9.25 5.59 -34.14
N SER A 154 -10.11 4.62 -34.47
CA SER A 154 -11.48 4.90 -34.95
C SER A 154 -12.45 5.37 -33.83
N ARG A 155 -12.06 5.22 -32.56
CA ARG A 155 -12.91 5.45 -31.38
C ARG A 155 -12.43 6.57 -30.48
N THR A 156 -11.20 7.04 -30.64
CA THR A 156 -10.62 8.07 -29.79
C THR A 156 -9.66 8.97 -30.56
N ASP A 157 -9.61 10.22 -30.14
CA ASP A 157 -8.64 11.24 -30.50
C ASP A 157 -7.41 11.25 -29.58
N LEU A 158 -7.38 10.39 -28.56
CA LEU A 158 -6.25 10.28 -27.64
C LEU A 158 -5.03 9.62 -28.31
N PRO A 159 -3.80 10.05 -28.00
CA PRO A 159 -2.59 9.39 -28.47
C PRO A 159 -2.53 7.93 -28.02
N ILE A 160 -2.28 7.02 -28.97
CA ILE A 160 -2.17 5.59 -28.71
C ILE A 160 -0.69 5.23 -28.54
N ASN A 161 -0.36 4.54 -27.45
CA ASN A 161 0.98 4.00 -27.22
C ASN A 161 1.06 2.57 -27.74
N GLU A 162 1.49 2.41 -28.99
CA GLU A 162 1.59 1.12 -29.68
C GLU A 162 2.53 0.15 -28.96
N VAL A 163 3.64 0.65 -28.41
CA VAL A 163 4.62 -0.17 -27.68
C VAL A 163 3.99 -0.78 -26.43
N ALA A 164 3.25 0.02 -25.66
CA ALA A 164 2.57 -0.46 -24.47
C ALA A 164 1.50 -1.50 -24.80
N LEU A 165 0.69 -1.28 -25.84
CA LEU A 165 -0.32 -2.24 -26.29
C LEU A 165 0.30 -3.56 -26.76
N ASN A 166 1.41 -3.48 -27.50
CA ASN A 166 2.11 -4.66 -27.96
C ASN A 166 2.63 -5.49 -26.78
N TYR A 167 3.31 -4.85 -25.81
CA TYR A 167 3.84 -5.57 -24.66
C TYR A 167 2.74 -6.14 -23.75
N GLU A 168 1.62 -5.43 -23.57
CA GLU A 168 0.53 -5.88 -22.70
C GLU A 168 -0.27 -7.03 -23.30
N TYR A 169 -0.60 -6.99 -24.61
CA TYR A 169 -1.58 -7.89 -25.21
C TYR A 169 -1.02 -8.90 -26.22
N PHE A 170 0.11 -8.60 -26.88
CA PHE A 170 0.59 -9.38 -28.02
C PHE A 170 1.98 -9.99 -27.82
N SER A 171 2.79 -9.41 -26.94
CA SER A 171 4.12 -9.94 -26.65
C SER A 171 4.04 -11.22 -25.82
N THR A 172 4.95 -12.15 -26.09
CA THR A 172 5.09 -13.34 -25.24
C THR A 172 5.71 -12.97 -23.90
N VAL A 173 5.42 -13.75 -22.86
CA VAL A 173 6.06 -13.59 -21.53
C VAL A 173 7.60 -13.62 -21.64
N ALA A 174 8.15 -14.44 -22.55
CA ALA A 174 9.59 -14.52 -22.76
C ALA A 174 10.17 -13.22 -23.37
N GLN A 175 9.50 -12.65 -24.38
CA GLN A 175 9.89 -11.38 -24.99
C GLN A 175 9.78 -10.22 -24.00
N SER A 176 8.62 -10.09 -23.34
CA SER A 176 8.41 -9.05 -22.31
C SER A 176 9.43 -9.17 -21.17
N SER A 177 9.72 -10.39 -20.71
CA SER A 177 10.73 -10.63 -19.68
C SER A 177 12.14 -10.25 -20.15
N SER A 178 12.55 -10.67 -21.35
CA SER A 178 13.85 -10.30 -21.91
C SER A 178 14.01 -8.78 -22.03
N ASP A 179 13.07 -8.16 -22.75
CA ASP A 179 13.18 -6.78 -23.20
C ASP A 179 12.95 -5.79 -22.06
N LEU A 180 11.92 -6.04 -21.26
CA LEU A 180 11.50 -5.14 -20.21
C LEU A 180 12.06 -5.54 -18.85
N VAL A 181 12.29 -6.83 -18.56
CA VAL A 181 12.68 -7.32 -17.21
C VAL A 181 14.17 -7.65 -17.04
N LEU A 182 14.82 -8.27 -18.01
CA LEU A 182 16.23 -8.67 -17.85
C LEU A 182 17.18 -7.58 -18.34
N ASN A 183 16.91 -6.96 -19.49
CA ASN A 183 17.78 -5.93 -20.07
C ASN A 183 17.96 -4.71 -19.15
N LEU A 184 16.92 -4.32 -18.41
CA LEU A 184 16.94 -3.18 -17.50
C LEU A 184 17.14 -3.57 -16.02
N LEU A 185 17.49 -4.83 -15.73
CA LEU A 185 17.56 -5.34 -14.34
C LEU A 185 18.61 -4.60 -13.51
N LYS A 186 19.82 -4.43 -14.05
CA LYS A 186 20.93 -3.76 -13.34
C LYS A 186 20.57 -2.32 -12.96
N GLU A 187 19.97 -1.59 -13.89
CA GLU A 187 19.54 -0.22 -13.64
C GLU A 187 18.42 -0.15 -12.62
N ARG A 188 17.44 -1.06 -12.68
CA ARG A 188 16.38 -1.13 -11.68
C ARG A 188 16.85 -1.48 -10.29
N ILE A 189 17.77 -2.44 -10.14
CA ILE A 189 18.36 -2.73 -8.83
C ILE A 189 19.02 -1.47 -8.27
N ARG A 190 19.80 -0.76 -9.09
CA ARG A 190 20.40 0.53 -8.70
C ARG A 190 19.32 1.55 -8.30
N TYR A 191 18.28 1.74 -9.10
CA TYR A 191 17.19 2.68 -8.81
C TYR A 191 16.39 2.29 -7.56
N GLY A 192 16.15 1.01 -7.34
CA GLY A 192 15.46 0.49 -6.17
C GLY A 192 16.26 0.70 -4.89
N LEU A 193 17.58 0.47 -4.92
CA LEU A 193 18.45 0.74 -3.77
C LEU A 193 18.48 2.24 -3.42
N VAL A 194 18.59 3.11 -4.42
CA VAL A 194 18.53 4.57 -4.20
C VAL A 194 17.15 4.97 -3.65
N THR A 195 16.08 4.43 -4.23
CA THR A 195 14.71 4.67 -3.75
C THR A 195 14.53 4.24 -2.29
N LEU A 196 15.01 3.05 -1.91
CA LEU A 196 14.97 2.57 -0.53
C LEU A 196 15.74 3.47 0.42
N PHE A 197 16.89 3.98 0.00
CA PHE A 197 17.67 4.95 0.77
C PHE A 197 16.91 6.27 0.96
N LEU A 198 16.33 6.83 -0.11
CA LEU A 198 15.55 8.06 -0.05
C LEU A 198 14.28 7.90 0.82
N LEU A 199 13.66 6.71 0.80
CA LEU A 199 12.50 6.38 1.62
C LEU A 199 12.85 5.85 3.01
N SER A 200 14.14 5.77 3.35
CA SER A 200 14.60 5.17 4.60
C SER A 200 14.00 5.80 5.86
N PRO A 201 13.72 7.12 5.95
CA PRO A 201 13.07 7.67 7.14
C PRO A 201 11.68 7.08 7.39
N LEU A 202 10.89 6.85 6.32
CA LEU A 202 9.60 6.19 6.42
C LEU A 202 9.74 4.68 6.67
N ALA A 203 10.70 4.02 6.03
CA ALA A 203 10.95 2.60 6.26
C ALA A 203 11.31 2.35 7.74
N ILE A 204 12.21 3.15 8.32
CA ILE A 204 12.59 3.09 9.74
C ILE A 204 11.38 3.36 10.63
N LEU A 205 10.56 4.36 10.29
CA LEU A 205 9.33 4.67 11.02
C LEU A 205 8.36 3.48 11.07
N TYR A 206 8.13 2.81 9.93
CA TYR A 206 7.25 1.65 9.87
C TYR A 206 7.83 0.45 10.61
N LEU A 207 9.13 0.19 10.47
CA LEU A 207 9.82 -0.85 11.25
C LEU A 207 9.68 -0.59 12.75
N TYR A 208 9.87 0.65 13.19
CA TYR A 208 9.67 1.05 14.58
C TYR A 208 8.24 0.76 15.05
N VAL A 209 7.23 1.19 14.29
CA VAL A 209 5.82 0.97 14.65
C VAL A 209 5.48 -0.51 14.72
N TRP A 210 5.83 -1.30 13.69
CA TRP A 210 5.55 -2.74 13.65
C TRP A 210 6.30 -3.52 14.73
N PHE A 211 7.57 -3.17 14.98
CA PHE A 211 8.33 -3.76 16.08
C PHE A 211 7.64 -3.54 17.42
N HIS A 212 7.18 -2.31 17.69
CA HIS A 212 6.47 -1.99 18.92
C HIS A 212 5.08 -2.65 19.00
N ILE A 213 4.39 -2.86 17.87
CA ILE A 213 3.15 -3.65 17.83
C ILE A 213 3.42 -5.09 18.24
N LEU A 214 4.41 -5.74 17.63
CA LEU A 214 4.77 -7.13 17.94
C LEU A 214 5.25 -7.30 19.39
N LYS A 215 5.95 -6.29 19.93
CA LYS A 215 6.40 -6.27 21.32
C LYS A 215 5.22 -6.14 22.28
N ALA A 216 4.23 -5.30 21.97
CA ALA A 216 3.04 -5.10 22.79
C ALA A 216 2.02 -6.24 22.68
N ALA A 217 2.01 -6.98 21.57
CA ALA A 217 1.12 -8.11 21.34
C ALA A 217 1.46 -9.31 22.25
N SER A 218 0.43 -9.96 22.80
CA SER A 218 0.61 -11.22 23.51
C SER A 218 1.03 -12.35 22.56
N LYS A 219 1.58 -13.45 23.09
CA LYS A 219 2.00 -14.61 22.28
C LYS A 219 0.90 -15.13 21.33
N LYS A 220 -0.35 -15.10 21.79
CA LYS A 220 -1.53 -15.54 21.01
C LYS A 220 -1.99 -14.51 19.97
N GLU A 221 -1.56 -13.26 20.05
CA GLU A 221 -1.96 -12.21 19.09
C GLU A 221 -0.85 -11.96 18.05
N ARG A 222 0.41 -12.28 18.39
CA ARG A 222 1.55 -12.11 17.48
C ARG A 222 1.35 -12.77 16.12
N TRP A 223 0.74 -13.96 16.04
CA TRP A 223 0.51 -14.62 14.75
C TRP A 223 -0.33 -13.75 13.81
N PHE A 224 -1.33 -13.04 14.33
CA PHE A 224 -2.19 -12.17 13.52
C PHE A 224 -1.38 -11.03 12.91
N TYR A 225 -0.57 -10.33 13.71
CA TYR A 225 0.30 -9.27 13.19
C TYR A 225 1.39 -9.79 12.27
N THR A 226 1.92 -10.99 12.52
CA THR A 226 2.84 -11.67 11.60
C THR A 226 2.17 -11.94 10.26
N LEU A 227 0.91 -12.41 10.23
CA LEU A 227 0.18 -12.59 8.97
C LEU A 227 -0.03 -11.26 8.23
N LEU A 228 -0.33 -10.17 8.94
CA LEU A 228 -0.41 -8.84 8.31
C LEU A 228 0.94 -8.46 7.68
N LEU A 229 2.05 -8.65 8.40
CA LEU A 229 3.38 -8.40 7.85
C LEU A 229 3.73 -9.32 6.66
N LEU A 230 3.34 -10.59 6.71
CA LEU A 230 3.54 -11.54 5.61
C LEU A 230 2.70 -11.19 4.38
N SER A 231 1.54 -10.54 4.55
CA SER A 231 0.74 -10.07 3.42
C SER A 231 1.50 -9.09 2.52
N HIS A 232 2.52 -8.42 3.05
CA HIS A 232 3.37 -7.50 2.30
C HIS A 232 4.26 -8.22 1.27
N LEU A 233 4.49 -9.52 1.44
CA LEU A 233 5.24 -10.33 0.49
C LEU A 233 4.51 -10.51 -0.84
N SER A 234 3.21 -10.18 -0.91
CA SER A 234 2.45 -10.12 -2.17
C SER A 234 3.03 -9.14 -3.19
N PHE A 235 3.84 -8.16 -2.76
CA PHE A 235 4.52 -7.25 -3.68
C PHE A 235 5.73 -7.89 -4.37
N ILE A 236 6.29 -8.98 -3.84
CA ILE A 236 7.51 -9.60 -4.39
C ILE A 236 7.32 -10.03 -5.84
N PRO A 237 6.26 -10.77 -6.23
CA PRO A 237 6.01 -11.08 -7.63
C PRO A 237 5.99 -9.84 -8.54
N ALA A 238 5.38 -8.74 -8.08
CA ALA A 238 5.33 -7.51 -8.85
C ALA A 238 6.72 -6.90 -9.07
N PHE A 239 7.59 -6.87 -8.05
CA PHE A 239 8.97 -6.40 -8.20
C PHE A 239 9.84 -7.29 -9.10
N LEU A 240 9.57 -8.60 -9.12
CA LEU A 240 10.33 -9.57 -9.92
C LEU A 240 9.89 -9.60 -11.39
N LEU A 241 8.60 -9.43 -11.66
CA LEU A 241 8.01 -9.67 -12.99
C LEU A 241 7.70 -8.38 -13.75
N THR A 242 7.76 -7.21 -13.12
CA THR A 242 7.35 -5.95 -13.75
C THR A 242 8.40 -4.85 -13.60
N ILE A 243 8.21 -3.75 -14.33
CA ILE A 243 9.20 -2.68 -14.47
C ILE A 243 8.92 -1.45 -13.59
N ASP A 244 7.69 -1.27 -13.12
CA ASP A 244 7.21 -0.04 -12.46
C ASP A 244 7.58 0.07 -10.97
N TRP A 245 8.85 -0.08 -10.59
CA TRP A 245 9.28 -0.14 -9.17
C TRP A 245 8.81 1.06 -8.34
N GLY A 246 8.79 2.28 -8.91
CA GLY A 246 8.29 3.46 -8.21
C GLY A 246 6.81 3.35 -7.79
N ARG A 247 5.95 2.83 -8.67
CA ARG A 247 4.52 2.56 -8.39
C ARG A 247 4.37 1.55 -7.26
N TRP A 248 5.15 0.46 -7.29
CA TRP A 248 5.10 -0.59 -6.27
C TRP A 248 5.58 -0.11 -4.90
N PHE A 249 6.63 0.72 -4.86
CA PHE A 249 7.05 1.37 -3.62
C PHE A 249 5.95 2.28 -3.05
N GLY A 250 5.33 3.12 -3.87
CA GLY A 250 4.23 4.00 -3.43
C GLY A 250 3.04 3.22 -2.87
N ALA A 251 2.61 2.16 -3.56
CA ALA A 251 1.55 1.28 -3.08
C ALA A 251 1.94 0.51 -1.80
N PHE A 252 3.18 0.04 -1.69
CA PHE A 252 3.69 -0.60 -0.49
C PHE A 252 3.64 0.35 0.72
N LEU A 253 4.12 1.59 0.58
CA LEU A 253 4.07 2.60 1.64
C LEU A 253 2.62 2.93 2.04
N THR A 254 1.74 3.06 1.04
CA THR A 254 0.31 3.32 1.23
C THR A 254 -0.34 2.24 2.06
N MET A 255 -0.05 0.98 1.72
CA MET A 255 -0.62 -0.16 2.38
C MET A 255 -0.17 -0.25 3.84
N GLN A 256 1.11 0.01 4.15
CA GLN A 256 1.61 0.02 5.53
C GLN A 256 0.84 1.00 6.43
N VAL A 257 0.67 2.24 5.97
CA VAL A 257 0.00 3.28 6.75
C VAL A 257 -1.48 2.99 6.90
N LEU A 258 -2.15 2.55 5.84
CA LEU A 258 -3.58 2.22 5.90
C LEU A 258 -3.85 1.03 6.83
N GLN A 259 -2.99 0.00 6.85
CA GLN A 259 -3.13 -1.09 7.84
C GLN A 259 -3.05 -0.57 9.28
N ILE A 260 -2.06 0.29 9.58
CA ILE A 260 -1.92 0.87 10.92
C ILE A 260 -3.13 1.75 11.27
N ILE A 261 -3.64 2.54 10.33
CA ILE A 261 -4.85 3.36 10.50
C ILE A 261 -6.06 2.47 10.79
N ILE A 262 -6.25 1.37 10.04
CA ILE A 262 -7.35 0.44 10.25
C ILE A 262 -7.30 -0.16 11.67
N LEU A 263 -6.13 -0.60 12.11
CA LEU A 263 -5.94 -1.14 13.46
C LEU A 263 -6.23 -0.07 14.53
N ALA A 264 -5.69 1.14 14.36
CA ALA A 264 -5.95 2.26 15.28
C ALA A 264 -7.44 2.63 15.34
N ALA A 265 -8.13 2.67 14.20
CA ALA A 265 -9.56 2.96 14.11
C ALA A 265 -10.41 1.86 14.77
N LYS A 266 -9.98 0.59 14.72
CA LYS A 266 -10.60 -0.51 15.49
C LYS A 266 -10.22 -0.52 16.97
N LYS A 267 -9.48 0.48 17.44
CA LYS A 267 -9.00 0.60 18.82
C LYS A 267 -8.13 -0.60 19.24
N ASP A 268 -7.35 -1.14 18.31
CA ASP A 268 -6.43 -2.24 18.58
C ASP A 268 -5.37 -1.83 19.60
N VAL A 269 -5.30 -2.57 20.72
CA VAL A 269 -4.48 -2.17 21.88
C VAL A 269 -2.98 -2.17 21.56
N PRO A 270 -2.40 -3.20 20.92
CA PRO A 270 -1.00 -3.17 20.49
C PRO A 270 -0.68 -2.03 19.50
N ALA A 271 -1.52 -1.78 18.50
CA ALA A 271 -1.36 -0.67 17.56
C ALA A 271 -1.34 0.69 18.27
N LEU A 272 -2.31 0.93 19.16
CA LEU A 272 -2.38 2.20 19.89
C LEU A 272 -1.25 2.39 20.89
N SER A 273 -0.79 1.31 21.53
CA SER A 273 0.40 1.33 22.38
C SER A 273 1.65 1.73 21.58
N SER A 274 1.81 1.18 20.37
CA SER A 274 2.90 1.55 19.46
C SER A 274 2.83 3.02 19.03
N LEU A 275 1.65 3.51 18.67
CA LEU A 275 1.44 4.93 18.31
C LEU A 275 1.69 5.86 19.50
N HIS A 276 1.34 5.45 20.71
CA HIS A 276 1.69 6.20 21.92
C HIS A 276 3.20 6.27 22.12
N ALA A 277 3.91 5.15 21.95
CA ALA A 277 5.38 5.09 22.02
C ALA A 277 6.04 5.97 20.94
N LEU A 278 5.49 6.00 19.72
CA LEU A 278 5.93 6.90 18.66
C LEU A 278 5.76 8.37 19.05
N GLY A 279 4.60 8.74 19.63
CA GLY A 279 4.37 10.08 20.15
C GLY A 279 5.36 10.47 21.27
N GLY A 280 5.74 9.52 22.13
CA GLY A 280 6.79 9.70 23.13
C GLY A 280 8.18 9.92 22.51
N ALA A 281 8.54 9.13 21.50
CA ALA A 281 9.80 9.28 20.77
C ALA A 281 9.91 10.65 20.10
N PHE A 282 8.82 11.14 19.50
CA PHE A 282 8.75 12.48 18.91
C PHE A 282 8.99 13.58 19.94
N ARG A 283 8.37 13.50 21.13
CA ARG A 283 8.59 14.49 22.19
C ARG A 283 10.04 14.52 22.66
N LYS A 284 10.70 13.35 22.71
CA LYS A 284 12.08 13.23 23.17
C LYS A 284 13.09 13.71 22.12
N HIS A 285 12.81 13.45 20.83
CA HIS A 285 13.74 13.71 19.73
C HIS A 285 13.05 14.42 18.54
N PRO A 286 12.43 15.59 18.73
CA PRO A 286 11.58 16.22 17.71
C PRO A 286 12.36 16.56 16.43
N TYR A 287 13.61 17.01 16.56
CA TYR A 287 14.45 17.41 15.43
C TYR A 287 14.75 16.27 14.46
N VAL A 288 14.82 15.01 14.92
CA VAL A 288 15.02 13.85 14.05
C VAL A 288 13.81 13.66 13.13
N PHE A 289 12.60 13.80 13.65
CA PHE A 289 11.38 13.68 12.86
C PHE A 289 11.15 14.88 11.94
N ILE A 290 11.53 16.09 12.37
CA ILE A 290 11.51 17.29 11.51
C ILE A 290 12.49 17.11 10.34
N ALA A 291 13.72 16.66 10.62
CA ALA A 291 14.71 16.38 9.59
C ALA A 291 14.23 15.27 8.63
N ALA A 292 13.60 14.21 9.15
CA ALA A 292 12.96 13.18 8.34
C ALA A 292 11.82 13.75 7.46
N GLY A 293 11.00 14.64 8.01
CA GLY A 293 9.93 15.31 7.26
C GLY A 293 10.47 16.21 6.15
N ILE A 294 11.52 17.00 6.41
CA ILE A 294 12.21 17.82 5.40
C ILE A 294 12.82 16.92 4.33
N TRP A 295 13.52 15.86 4.73
CA TRP A 295 14.13 14.91 3.80
C TRP A 295 13.09 14.34 2.85
N VAL A 296 12.03 13.73 3.40
CA VAL A 296 11.01 13.04 2.60
C VAL A 296 10.16 14.02 1.80
N GLY A 297 9.84 15.20 2.36
CA GLY A 297 9.09 16.25 1.69
C GLY A 297 9.86 17.02 0.62
N SER A 298 11.19 16.93 0.61
CA SER A 298 12.05 17.55 -0.41
C SER A 298 12.24 16.69 -1.66
N LEU A 299 11.76 15.44 -1.65
CA LEU A 299 11.81 14.53 -2.78
C LEU A 299 10.78 14.96 -3.83
N HIS A 300 11.16 14.92 -5.12
CA HIS A 300 10.18 15.06 -6.20
C HIS A 300 9.50 13.72 -6.53
N LYS A 301 8.66 13.75 -7.56
CA LYS A 301 7.78 12.68 -8.01
C LYS A 301 8.47 11.32 -8.10
N PHE A 302 7.77 10.28 -7.64
CA PHE A 302 8.06 8.89 -7.96
C PHE A 302 7.57 8.55 -9.37
N GLN A 303 8.50 8.30 -10.30
CA GLN A 303 8.17 7.77 -11.63
C GLN A 303 8.55 6.29 -11.74
N ALA A 304 7.96 5.60 -12.73
CA ALA A 304 8.11 4.16 -12.94
C ALA A 304 9.55 3.74 -13.30
N THR A 305 10.30 4.60 -14.00
CA THR A 305 11.61 4.29 -14.60
C THR A 305 12.71 5.29 -14.27
N LEU A 306 12.38 6.42 -13.63
CA LEU A 306 13.30 7.50 -13.30
C LEU A 306 13.46 7.59 -11.79
N LEU A 307 14.68 7.95 -11.36
CA LEU A 307 14.97 8.30 -9.97
C LEU A 307 13.90 9.29 -9.46
N PRO A 308 13.53 9.25 -8.16
CA PRO A 308 13.00 10.45 -7.55
C PRO A 308 14.06 11.51 -7.79
N ASP A 309 13.76 12.45 -8.67
CA ASP A 309 14.67 13.55 -8.91
C ASP A 309 14.81 14.23 -7.55
N ALA A 310 15.99 14.10 -6.96
CA ALA A 310 16.36 14.85 -5.78
C ALA A 310 17.30 16.02 -6.11
N PRO A 311 17.23 16.66 -7.31
CA PRO A 311 18.19 17.68 -7.68
C PRO A 311 18.07 18.86 -6.72
N VAL A 312 16.90 19.23 -6.21
CA VAL A 312 16.82 20.40 -5.33
C VAL A 312 17.46 20.14 -3.97
N PHE A 313 17.16 19.03 -3.29
CA PHE A 313 17.73 18.76 -1.96
C PHE A 313 19.22 18.46 -2.02
N PHE A 314 19.69 17.55 -2.89
CA PHE A 314 21.12 17.24 -2.96
C PHE A 314 21.93 18.37 -3.60
N THR A 315 21.38 19.14 -4.55
CA THR A 315 22.09 20.35 -5.05
C THR A 315 22.12 21.42 -3.97
N SER A 316 21.07 21.58 -3.15
CA SER A 316 21.09 22.54 -2.03
C SER A 316 22.05 22.10 -0.92
N LEU A 317 22.06 20.81 -0.58
CA LEU A 317 22.99 20.23 0.39
C LEU A 317 24.44 20.31 -0.12
N TYR A 318 24.66 20.05 -1.41
CA TYR A 318 25.95 20.21 -2.09
C TYR A 318 26.41 21.67 -2.12
N LYS A 319 25.51 22.62 -2.42
CA LYS A 319 25.79 24.07 -2.37
C LYS A 319 26.12 24.55 -0.95
N ILE A 320 25.40 24.05 0.05
CA ILE A 320 25.67 24.31 1.48
C ILE A 320 27.02 23.72 1.88
N TYR A 321 27.30 22.48 1.51
CA TYR A 321 28.59 21.83 1.77
C TYR A 321 29.75 22.66 1.20
N ARG A 322 29.60 23.18 -0.03
CA ARG A 322 30.58 24.05 -0.70
C ARG A 322 30.73 25.46 -0.11
N LEU A 323 29.83 25.87 0.78
CA LEU A 323 29.91 27.15 1.50
C LEU A 323 30.71 27.00 2.81
N PHE A 324 30.83 25.78 3.34
CA PHE A 324 31.48 25.50 4.62
C PHE A 324 32.78 24.68 4.48
N PHE A 325 33.03 24.07 3.32
CA PHE A 325 34.25 23.35 2.93
C PHE A 325 34.67 23.74 1.52
#